data_AF-A0A3P5WWT9-F1
#
_entry.id   AF-A0A3P5WWT9-F1
#
_cell.length_a   1.000
_cell.length_b   1.000
_cell.length_c   1.000
_cell.angle_alpha   90.00
_cell.angle_beta   90.00
_cell.angle_gamma   90.00
#
_symmetry.space_group_name_H-M   'P 1'
#
loop_
_entity.id
_entity.type
_entity.pdbx_description
1 polymer ?
#
loop_
_entity_poly.entity_id
_entity_poly.type
_entity_poly.pdbx_seq_one_letter_code
_entity_poly.pdbx_strand_id
1 'polypeptide(L)'
;MASRARIQAVAAATLATASSVAAIVVDRLRPEMSVAEQIIAVLGVSIVLYLAYSATESVLRRVYYRHVRGRWHYVTVAPSGGNQNYAVMDIGFTEEGTLKYEVQLHRNPAELKTHENAIGSAISEAMDYDPKRRELHILYDVDLKEDKDRRRGRLRMTRNLDGTMTGMWTSVRNEKEISRGEVFAARPAQFDAKSTRWLKLREIER
;
A
#
# COMPACT_ATOMS: atom_id res chain seq x y z
N MET A 1 7.33 -5.31 6.97
CA MET A 1 8.82 -5.22 6.90
C MET A 1 9.46 -6.34 6.08
N ALA A 2 9.05 -7.61 6.24
CA ALA A 2 9.67 -8.74 5.53
C ALA A 2 9.58 -8.66 3.98
N SER A 3 8.50 -8.07 3.45
CA SER A 3 8.25 -7.95 2.01
C SER A 3 9.21 -7.00 1.31
N ARG A 4 9.52 -5.85 1.93
CA ARG A 4 10.49 -4.87 1.44
C ARG A 4 11.91 -5.46 1.39
N ALA A 5 12.31 -6.13 2.47
CA ALA A 5 13.62 -6.78 2.55
C ALA A 5 13.82 -7.83 1.45
N ARG A 6 12.78 -8.60 1.11
CA ARG A 6 12.84 -9.57 0.00
C ARG A 6 13.00 -8.90 -1.36
N ILE A 7 12.26 -7.82 -1.63
CA ILE A 7 12.38 -7.08 -2.89
C ILE A 7 13.79 -6.48 -3.02
N GLN A 8 14.30 -5.88 -1.94
CA GLN A 8 15.65 -5.33 -1.89
C GLN A 8 16.72 -6.42 -2.06
N ALA A 9 16.54 -7.60 -1.47
CA ALA A 9 17.45 -8.72 -1.66
C ALA A 9 17.51 -9.20 -3.12
N VAL A 10 16.36 -9.30 -3.80
CA VAL A 10 16.31 -9.67 -5.23
C VAL A 10 16.94 -8.58 -6.08
N ALA A 11 16.62 -7.30 -5.84
CA ALA A 11 17.22 -6.19 -6.57
C ALA A 11 18.74 -6.11 -6.35
N ALA A 12 19.22 -6.36 -5.13
CA ALA A 12 20.64 -6.43 -4.79
C ALA A 12 21.35 -7.61 -5.47
N ALA A 13 20.69 -8.77 -5.59
CA ALA A 13 21.23 -9.91 -6.33
C ALA A 13 21.38 -9.59 -7.83
N THR A 14 20.36 -8.97 -8.44
CA THR A 14 20.43 -8.49 -9.83
C THR A 14 21.56 -7.46 -10.02
N LEU A 15 21.70 -6.53 -9.08
CA LEU A 15 22.78 -5.54 -9.08
C LEU A 15 24.15 -6.21 -8.96
N ALA A 16 24.32 -7.20 -8.08
CA ALA A 16 25.57 -7.93 -7.93
C ALA A 16 25.96 -8.64 -9.24
N THR A 17 25.01 -9.31 -9.90
CA THR A 17 25.25 -9.93 -11.21
C THR A 17 25.63 -8.89 -12.27
N ALA A 18 24.92 -7.76 -12.35
CA ALA A 18 25.23 -6.69 -13.29
C ALA A 18 26.62 -6.08 -13.02
N SER A 19 26.99 -5.88 -11.75
CA SER A 19 28.31 -5.41 -11.33
C SER A 19 29.41 -6.37 -11.74
N SER A 20 29.22 -7.69 -11.59
CA SER A 20 30.20 -8.69 -12.05
C SER A 20 30.42 -8.63 -13.56
N VAL A 21 29.35 -8.49 -14.35
CA VAL A 21 29.46 -8.34 -15.82
C VAL A 21 30.17 -7.04 -16.18
N ALA A 22 29.81 -5.94 -15.54
CA ALA A 22 30.43 -4.64 -15.79
C ALA A 22 31.93 -4.66 -15.45
N ALA A 23 32.33 -5.32 -14.36
CA ALA A 23 33.74 -5.47 -13.99
C ALA A 23 34.53 -6.22 -15.07
N ILE A 24 33.99 -7.31 -15.62
CA ILE A 24 34.63 -8.06 -16.72
C ILE A 24 34.81 -7.19 -17.96
N VAL A 25 33.80 -6.37 -18.30
CA VAL A 25 33.86 -5.47 -19.47
C VAL A 25 34.88 -4.36 -19.26
N VAL A 26 34.87 -3.71 -18.09
CA VAL A 26 35.83 -2.63 -17.77
C VAL A 26 37.25 -3.17 -17.73
N ASP A 27 37.49 -4.34 -17.13
CA ASP A 27 38.82 -4.94 -17.05
C ASP A 27 39.39 -5.26 -18.45
N ARG A 28 38.54 -5.67 -19.40
CA ARG A 28 38.96 -5.86 -20.80
C ARG A 28 39.36 -4.56 -21.50
N LEU A 29 38.68 -3.45 -21.21
CA LEU A 29 38.93 -2.17 -21.86
C LEU A 29 40.07 -1.38 -21.18
N ARG A 30 40.38 -1.71 -19.93
CA ARG A 30 41.37 -1.02 -19.10
C ARG A 30 42.76 -0.83 -19.73
N PRO A 31 43.35 -1.81 -20.45
CA PRO A 31 44.69 -1.66 -21.03
C PRO A 31 44.80 -0.53 -22.06
N GLU A 32 43.68 -0.14 -22.67
CA GLU A 32 43.62 0.86 -23.74
C GLU A 32 43.24 2.25 -23.22
N MET A 33 42.92 2.39 -21.93
CA MET A 33 42.37 3.61 -21.33
C MET A 33 43.38 4.33 -20.46
N SER A 34 43.47 5.65 -20.61
CA SER A 34 44.14 6.54 -19.67
C SER A 34 43.47 6.51 -18.29
N VAL A 35 44.17 6.99 -17.26
CA VAL A 35 43.63 7.05 -15.89
C VAL A 35 42.34 7.88 -15.82
N ALA A 36 42.27 8.99 -16.54
CA ALA A 36 41.09 9.84 -16.57
C ALA A 36 39.88 9.12 -17.19
N GLU A 37 40.09 8.37 -18.28
CA GLU A 37 39.05 7.56 -18.92
C GLU A 37 38.59 6.42 -18.01
N GLN A 38 39.50 5.78 -17.26
CA GLN A 38 39.14 4.76 -16.28
C GLN A 38 38.23 5.32 -15.18
N ILE A 39 38.51 6.52 -14.65
CA ILE A 39 37.68 7.19 -13.66
C ILE A 39 36.28 7.47 -14.22
N ILE A 40 36.20 8.04 -15.43
CA ILE A 40 34.93 8.34 -16.10
C ILE A 40 34.13 7.05 -16.34
N ALA A 41 34.79 5.97 -16.78
CA ALA A 41 34.15 4.68 -17.01
C ALA A 41 33.57 4.10 -15.71
N VAL A 42 34.32 4.13 -14.60
CA VAL A 42 33.84 3.65 -13.30
C VAL A 42 32.63 4.45 -12.81
N LEU A 43 32.66 5.78 -12.95
CA LEU A 43 31.53 6.65 -12.59
C LEU A 43 30.30 6.36 -13.47
N GLY A 44 30.49 6.26 -14.79
CA GLY A 44 29.41 5.94 -15.73
C GLY A 44 28.77 4.58 -15.44
N VAL A 45 29.59 3.56 -15.22
CA VAL A 45 29.13 2.22 -14.82
C VAL A 45 28.36 2.26 -13.50
N SER A 46 28.86 3.00 -12.50
CA SER A 46 28.19 3.13 -11.20
C SER A 46 26.80 3.77 -11.31
N ILE A 47 26.66 4.80 -12.14
CA ILE A 47 25.38 5.46 -12.44
C ILE A 47 24.42 4.47 -13.13
N VAL A 48 24.89 3.77 -14.17
CA VAL A 48 24.06 2.79 -14.90
C VAL A 48 23.60 1.67 -13.98
N LEU A 49 24.48 1.16 -13.11
CA LEU A 49 24.16 0.11 -12.14
C LEU A 49 23.12 0.60 -11.11
N TYR A 50 23.26 1.83 -10.60
CA TYR A 50 22.29 2.42 -9.69
C TYR A 50 20.91 2.59 -10.35
N LEU A 51 20.87 3.06 -11.60
CA LEU A 51 19.63 3.17 -12.36
C LEU A 51 18.99 1.81 -12.60
N ALA A 52 19.78 0.78 -12.93
CA ALA A 52 19.30 -0.59 -13.12
C ALA A 52 18.72 -1.18 -11.82
N TYR A 53 19.39 -0.97 -10.69
CA TYR A 53 18.88 -1.36 -9.36
C TYR A 53 17.54 -0.68 -9.07
N SER A 54 17.48 0.65 -9.24
CA SER A 54 16.29 1.45 -8.94
C SER A 54 15.09 1.06 -9.82
N ALA A 55 15.33 0.83 -11.12
CA ALA A 55 14.32 0.36 -12.05
C ALA A 55 13.83 -1.05 -11.69
N THR A 56 14.74 -1.96 -11.36
CA THR A 56 14.42 -3.34 -10.95
C THR A 56 13.58 -3.34 -9.68
N GLU A 57 13.98 -2.59 -8.66
CA GLU A 57 13.24 -2.46 -7.40
C GLU A 57 11.83 -1.90 -7.65
N SER A 58 11.70 -0.87 -8.48
CA SER A 58 10.41 -0.28 -8.84
C SER A 58 9.50 -1.30 -9.53
N VAL A 59 10.00 -2.03 -10.53
CA VAL A 59 9.23 -3.07 -11.23
C VAL A 59 8.79 -4.18 -10.29
N LEU A 60 9.70 -4.68 -9.43
CA LEU A 60 9.40 -5.72 -8.46
C LEU A 60 8.32 -5.26 -7.47
N ARG A 61 8.38 -4.01 -6.97
CA ARG A 61 7.33 -3.43 -6.12
C ARG A 61 5.99 -3.40 -6.87
N ARG A 62 5.96 -2.92 -8.12
CA ARG A 62 4.72 -2.87 -8.91
C ARG A 62 4.09 -4.25 -9.08
N VAL A 63 4.90 -5.28 -9.36
CA VAL A 63 4.43 -6.66 -9.53
C VAL A 63 3.95 -7.25 -8.21
N TYR A 64 4.73 -7.08 -7.14
CA TYR A 64 4.46 -7.66 -5.83
C TYR A 64 3.16 -7.13 -5.22
N TYR A 65 2.93 -5.82 -5.31
CA TYR A 65 1.77 -5.14 -4.74
C TYR A 65 0.61 -4.95 -5.74
N ARG A 66 0.70 -5.50 -6.97
CA ARG A 66 -0.30 -5.27 -8.04
C ARG A 66 -1.75 -5.53 -7.62
N HIS A 67 -1.93 -6.50 -6.74
CA HIS A 67 -3.25 -6.98 -6.32
C HIS A 67 -3.91 -6.13 -5.26
N VAL A 68 -3.13 -5.32 -4.53
CA VAL A 68 -3.61 -4.44 -3.46
C VAL A 68 -3.53 -2.97 -3.85
N ARG A 69 -2.67 -2.60 -4.80
CA ARG A 69 -2.49 -1.22 -5.26
C ARG A 69 -3.72 -0.68 -6.00
N GLY A 70 -3.87 0.64 -5.99
CA GLY A 70 -4.89 1.39 -6.72
C GLY A 70 -6.09 1.72 -5.85
N ARG A 71 -7.15 2.19 -6.50
CA ARG A 71 -8.37 2.63 -5.82
C ARG A 71 -9.25 1.46 -5.37
N TRP A 72 -9.83 1.64 -4.20
CA TRP A 72 -10.80 0.78 -3.56
C TRP A 72 -11.89 1.64 -2.94
N HIS A 73 -13.10 1.12 -2.90
CA HIS A 73 -14.15 1.64 -2.03
C HIS A 73 -14.33 0.66 -0.88
N TYR A 74 -14.54 1.16 0.33
CA TYR A 74 -14.86 0.30 1.46
C TYR A 74 -16.03 0.84 2.28
N VAL A 75 -16.65 -0.08 3.01
CA VAL A 75 -17.65 0.21 4.06
C VAL A 75 -17.19 -0.41 5.36
N THR A 76 -17.37 0.31 6.46
CA THR A 76 -17.16 -0.19 7.82
C THR A 76 -18.47 -0.32 8.56
N VAL A 77 -18.57 -1.34 9.41
CA VAL A 77 -19.74 -1.59 10.25
C VAL A 77 -19.29 -1.82 11.68
N ALA A 78 -19.86 -1.06 12.62
CA ALA A 78 -19.66 -1.28 14.06
C ALA A 78 -20.61 -2.40 14.55
N PRO A 79 -20.19 -3.28 15.47
CA PRO A 79 -20.98 -4.43 15.94
C PRO A 79 -22.36 -4.07 16.50
N SER A 80 -22.46 -2.95 17.20
CA SER A 80 -23.65 -2.54 17.97
C SER A 80 -24.68 -1.72 17.18
N GLY A 81 -24.78 -1.92 15.85
CA GLY A 81 -25.71 -1.12 15.03
C GLY A 81 -25.27 0.34 14.84
N GLY A 82 -24.01 0.67 15.12
CA GLY A 82 -23.47 2.01 14.93
C GLY A 82 -23.37 2.43 13.46
N ASN A 83 -23.08 3.71 13.25
CA ASN A 83 -22.97 4.33 11.93
C ASN A 83 -22.04 3.54 11.00
N GLN A 84 -22.54 3.26 9.80
CA GLN A 84 -21.72 2.79 8.69
C GLN A 84 -20.89 3.98 8.18
N ASN A 85 -19.62 3.73 7.87
CA ASN A 85 -18.81 4.73 7.18
C ASN A 85 -18.38 4.16 5.84
N TYR A 86 -18.47 5.00 4.83
CA TYR A 86 -18.06 4.68 3.47
C TYR A 86 -16.74 5.40 3.22
N ALA A 87 -15.89 4.82 2.39
CA ALA A 87 -14.62 5.47 2.12
C ALA A 87 -14.07 5.15 0.73
N VAL A 88 -13.37 6.14 0.18
CA VAL A 88 -12.48 5.94 -0.96
C VAL A 88 -11.08 5.72 -0.39
N MET A 89 -10.47 4.59 -0.76
CA MET A 89 -9.13 4.18 -0.34
C MET A 89 -8.23 4.07 -1.55
N ASP A 90 -7.15 4.84 -1.54
CA ASP A 90 -6.09 4.77 -2.55
C ASP A 90 -4.84 4.15 -1.92
N ILE A 91 -4.39 3.03 -2.49
CA ILE A 91 -3.15 2.34 -2.08
C ILE A 91 -2.09 2.58 -3.14
N GLY A 92 -1.02 3.28 -2.76
CA GLY A 92 0.05 3.72 -3.66
C GLY A 92 1.44 3.55 -3.05
N PHE A 93 2.40 4.26 -3.63
CA PHE A 93 3.76 4.36 -3.10
C PHE A 93 4.12 5.82 -2.87
N THR A 94 4.90 6.10 -1.83
CA THR A 94 5.55 7.41 -1.63
C THR A 94 6.68 7.60 -2.65
N GLU A 95 7.31 8.78 -2.66
CA GLU A 95 8.49 9.06 -3.49
C GLU A 95 9.68 8.15 -3.12
N GLU A 96 9.81 7.81 -1.83
CA GLU A 96 10.77 6.82 -1.31
C GLU A 96 10.33 5.36 -1.58
N GLY A 97 9.17 5.23 -2.25
CA GLY A 97 8.54 3.99 -2.66
C GLY A 97 7.92 3.19 -1.51
N THR A 98 7.76 3.77 -0.33
CA THR A 98 7.09 3.07 0.79
C THR A 98 5.60 2.93 0.47
N LEU A 99 4.98 1.80 0.82
CA LEU A 99 3.55 1.61 0.57
C LEU A 99 2.75 2.63 1.39
N LYS A 100 1.83 3.34 0.74
CA LYS A 100 1.01 4.40 1.33
C LYS A 100 -0.46 4.05 1.19
N TYR A 101 -1.22 4.31 2.24
CA TYR A 101 -2.67 4.28 2.25
C TYR A 101 -3.20 5.67 2.54
N GLU A 102 -4.12 6.13 1.71
CA GLU A 102 -4.84 7.39 1.86
C GLU A 102 -6.32 7.14 1.71
N VAL A 103 -7.10 7.81 2.55
CA VAL A 103 -8.55 7.64 2.60
C VAL A 103 -9.28 8.95 2.73
N GLN A 104 -10.43 9.01 2.05
CA GLN A 104 -11.48 9.98 2.29
C GLN A 104 -12.72 9.27 2.83
N LEU A 105 -13.22 9.74 3.97
CA LEU A 105 -14.37 9.17 4.68
C LEU A 105 -15.65 9.91 4.29
N HIS A 106 -16.73 9.18 4.11
CA HIS A 106 -18.04 9.65 3.66
C HIS A 106 -19.16 9.00 4.49
N ARG A 107 -20.31 9.66 4.58
CA ARG A 107 -21.45 9.18 5.38
C ARG A 107 -22.31 8.18 4.62
N ASN A 108 -22.36 8.29 3.30
CA ASN A 108 -23.21 7.47 2.45
C ASN A 108 -22.46 6.99 1.20
N PRO A 109 -22.93 5.92 0.54
CA PRO A 109 -22.26 5.37 -0.63
C PRO A 109 -22.36 6.25 -1.87
N ALA A 110 -23.36 7.15 -1.95
CA ALA A 110 -23.55 8.03 -3.10
C ALA A 110 -22.40 9.05 -3.23
N GLU A 111 -21.87 9.54 -2.11
CA GLU A 111 -20.75 10.47 -2.03
C GLU A 111 -19.41 9.87 -2.51
N LEU A 112 -19.28 8.54 -2.57
CA LEU A 112 -18.06 7.89 -3.07
C LEU A 112 -17.77 8.19 -4.55
N LYS A 113 -18.80 8.54 -5.32
CA LYS A 113 -18.69 8.80 -6.76
C LYS A 113 -18.32 10.25 -7.06
N THR A 114 -18.73 11.17 -6.21
CA THR A 114 -18.50 12.61 -6.40
C THR A 114 -17.25 13.10 -5.69
N HIS A 115 -16.74 12.36 -4.69
CA HIS A 115 -15.64 12.77 -3.82
C HIS A 115 -15.91 14.07 -3.05
N GLU A 116 -17.14 14.56 -3.08
CA GLU A 116 -17.58 15.74 -2.34
C GLU A 116 -18.01 15.34 -0.93
N ASN A 117 -18.09 16.33 -0.04
CA ASN A 117 -18.61 16.15 1.33
C ASN A 117 -17.86 15.12 2.18
N ALA A 118 -16.58 14.87 1.90
CA ALA A 118 -15.74 14.05 2.77
C ALA A 118 -15.79 14.61 4.21
N ILE A 119 -16.12 13.76 5.17
CA ILE A 119 -16.25 14.11 6.60
C ILE A 119 -14.93 13.99 7.35
N GLY A 120 -13.92 13.43 6.71
CA GLY A 120 -12.58 13.28 7.25
C GLY A 120 -11.66 12.56 6.28
N SER A 121 -10.42 12.41 6.69
CA SER A 121 -9.39 11.68 5.95
C SER A 121 -8.61 10.76 6.88
N ALA A 122 -7.94 9.78 6.30
CA ALA A 122 -6.96 8.96 7.01
C ALA A 122 -5.73 8.75 6.16
N ILE A 123 -4.58 8.69 6.82
CA ILE A 123 -3.29 8.40 6.18
C ILE A 123 -2.55 7.35 6.98
N SER A 124 -1.87 6.43 6.29
CA SER A 124 -1.08 5.41 6.97
C SER A 124 0.17 6.02 7.61
N GLU A 125 0.38 5.72 8.90
CA GLU A 125 1.67 5.84 9.56
C GLU A 125 2.60 4.68 9.15
N ALA A 126 2.02 3.47 9.02
CA ALA A 126 2.72 2.27 8.61
C ALA A 126 1.78 1.32 7.87
N MET A 127 2.32 0.62 6.88
CA MET A 127 1.56 -0.33 6.07
C MET A 127 2.45 -1.51 5.66
N ASP A 128 1.92 -2.72 5.79
CA ASP A 128 2.59 -3.94 5.32
C ASP A 128 1.59 -4.87 4.63
N TYR A 129 2.06 -5.58 3.62
CA TYR A 129 1.29 -6.60 2.92
C TYR A 129 2.08 -7.90 2.93
N ASP A 130 1.47 -8.95 3.47
CA ASP A 130 1.95 -10.32 3.39
C ASP A 130 1.22 -11.03 2.23
N PRO A 131 1.86 -11.26 1.08
CA PRO A 131 1.22 -11.94 -0.04
C PRO A 131 0.96 -13.43 0.21
N LYS A 132 1.70 -14.07 1.14
CA LYS A 132 1.49 -15.48 1.46
C LYS A 132 0.15 -15.65 2.19
N ARG A 133 -0.11 -14.76 3.15
CA ARG A 133 -1.38 -14.71 3.88
C ARG A 133 -2.46 -13.91 3.15
N ARG A 134 -2.08 -13.13 2.12
CA ARG A 134 -2.93 -12.14 1.45
C ARG A 134 -3.49 -11.11 2.43
N GLU A 135 -2.70 -10.77 3.45
CA GLU A 135 -3.12 -9.88 4.53
C GLU A 135 -2.44 -8.52 4.42
N LEU A 136 -3.24 -7.48 4.57
CA LEU A 136 -2.83 -6.10 4.63
C LEU A 136 -3.02 -5.58 6.05
N HIS A 137 -1.95 -5.02 6.60
CA HIS A 137 -1.91 -4.46 7.95
C HIS A 137 -1.59 -2.99 7.83
N ILE A 138 -2.48 -2.12 8.33
CA ILE A 138 -2.35 -0.67 8.24
C ILE A 138 -2.47 -0.09 9.65
N LEU A 139 -1.52 0.74 10.03
CA LEU A 139 -1.63 1.69 11.11
C LEU A 139 -1.89 3.05 10.48
N TYR A 140 -2.96 3.72 10.89
CA TYR A 140 -3.38 4.98 10.29
C TYR A 140 -3.71 6.03 11.33
N ASP A 141 -3.48 7.28 10.95
CA ASP A 141 -3.98 8.45 11.65
C ASP A 141 -5.22 8.97 10.90
N VAL A 142 -6.26 9.27 11.66
CA VAL A 142 -7.54 9.82 11.19
C VAL A 142 -7.66 11.27 11.62
N ASP A 143 -8.11 12.09 10.68
CA ASP A 143 -8.50 13.49 10.90
C ASP A 143 -9.97 13.66 10.48
N LEU A 144 -10.84 13.94 11.43
CA LEU A 144 -12.28 14.12 11.19
C LEU A 144 -12.60 15.61 11.29
N LYS A 145 -13.37 16.14 10.34
CA LYS A 145 -13.75 17.56 10.34
C LYS A 145 -14.55 17.97 11.58
N GLU A 146 -15.33 17.03 12.13
CA GLU A 146 -16.22 17.25 13.28
C GLU A 146 -15.57 16.92 14.63
N ASP A 147 -14.38 16.30 14.64
CA ASP A 147 -13.69 15.90 15.86
C ASP A 147 -12.27 16.43 15.86
N LYS A 148 -11.96 17.35 16.78
CA LYS A 148 -10.64 17.97 16.89
C LYS A 148 -9.57 17.03 17.45
N ASP A 149 -9.96 15.86 17.96
CA ASP A 149 -9.03 14.89 18.49
C ASP A 149 -8.50 13.98 17.37
N ARG A 150 -7.17 14.00 17.16
CA ARG A 150 -6.48 13.02 16.33
C ARG A 150 -6.74 11.61 16.86
N ARG A 151 -7.16 10.71 15.98
CA ARG A 151 -7.40 9.30 16.32
C ARG A 151 -6.45 8.42 15.56
N ARG A 152 -5.87 7.44 16.25
CA ARG A 152 -5.14 6.36 15.60
C ARG A 152 -6.09 5.20 15.33
N GLY A 153 -5.76 4.39 14.34
CA GLY A 153 -6.48 3.17 14.08
C GLY A 153 -5.62 2.08 13.48
N ARG A 154 -6.15 0.86 13.53
CA ARG A 154 -5.55 -0.32 12.93
C ARG A 154 -6.56 -0.93 11.97
N LEU A 155 -6.11 -1.22 10.76
CA LEU A 155 -6.90 -1.91 9.75
C LEU A 155 -6.17 -3.20 9.38
N ARG A 156 -6.82 -4.34 9.59
CA ARG A 156 -6.34 -5.63 9.10
C ARG A 156 -7.33 -6.16 8.09
N MET A 157 -6.90 -6.30 6.84
CA MET A 157 -7.73 -6.80 5.75
C MET A 157 -7.10 -8.01 5.10
N THR A 158 -7.93 -8.98 4.73
CA THR A 158 -7.53 -10.15 3.96
C THR A 158 -8.13 -10.04 2.57
N ARG A 159 -7.29 -10.18 1.54
CA ARG A 159 -7.74 -10.20 0.15
C ARG A 159 -8.30 -11.57 -0.20
N ASN A 160 -9.55 -11.58 -0.62
CA ASN A 160 -10.29 -12.76 -1.05
C ASN A 160 -9.94 -13.12 -2.50
N LEU A 161 -10.30 -14.35 -2.90
CA LEU A 161 -10.08 -14.84 -4.27
C LEU A 161 -10.90 -14.07 -5.30
N ASP A 162 -12.07 -13.61 -4.92
CA ASP A 162 -13.01 -12.86 -5.76
C ASP A 162 -12.59 -11.39 -6.00
N GLY A 163 -11.42 -10.99 -5.50
CA GLY A 163 -10.88 -9.65 -5.65
C GLY A 163 -11.37 -8.63 -4.63
N THR A 164 -12.16 -9.03 -3.62
CA THR A 164 -12.54 -8.17 -2.49
C THR A 164 -11.50 -8.23 -1.37
N MET A 165 -11.64 -7.35 -0.38
CA MET A 165 -10.99 -7.49 0.91
C MET A 165 -12.00 -7.42 2.05
N THR A 166 -11.76 -8.20 3.09
CA THR A 166 -12.58 -8.20 4.30
C THR A 166 -11.68 -8.23 5.52
N GLY A 167 -12.13 -7.66 6.64
CA GLY A 167 -11.38 -7.78 7.88
C GLY A 167 -11.90 -6.88 8.97
N MET A 168 -11.00 -6.43 9.83
CA MET A 168 -11.33 -5.72 11.06
C MET A 168 -10.64 -4.36 11.11
N TRP A 169 -11.35 -3.38 11.63
CA TRP A 169 -10.80 -2.07 11.97
C TRP A 169 -10.93 -1.83 13.48
N THR A 170 -9.99 -1.09 14.04
CA THR A 170 -10.06 -0.57 15.41
C THR A 170 -9.64 0.89 15.42
N SER A 171 -10.22 1.68 16.32
CA SER A 171 -9.83 3.06 16.59
C SER A 171 -9.39 3.18 18.06
N VAL A 172 -8.29 3.90 18.25
CA VAL A 172 -7.61 4.11 19.52
C VAL A 172 -7.50 5.60 19.78
N ARG A 173 -7.83 6.01 21.00
CA ARG A 173 -7.60 7.37 21.53
C ARG A 173 -6.89 7.24 22.87
N ASN A 174 -5.79 7.99 23.08
CA ASN A 174 -5.00 7.94 24.31
C ASN A 174 -4.70 6.50 24.77
N GLU A 175 -4.22 5.67 23.82
CA GLU A 175 -3.88 4.25 24.01
C GLU A 175 -5.04 3.31 24.37
N LYS A 176 -6.27 3.81 24.47
CA LYS A 176 -7.48 3.01 24.73
C LYS A 176 -8.25 2.78 23.44
N GLU A 177 -8.66 1.53 23.19
CA GLU A 177 -9.59 1.21 22.11
C GLU A 177 -10.95 1.83 22.42
N ILE A 178 -11.44 2.66 21.49
CA ILE A 178 -12.74 3.35 21.63
C ILE A 178 -13.81 2.77 20.71
N SER A 179 -13.40 2.12 19.63
CA SER A 179 -14.32 1.47 18.71
C SER A 179 -13.60 0.42 17.87
N ARG A 180 -14.38 -0.57 17.43
CA ARG A 180 -13.93 -1.63 16.53
C ARG A 180 -15.08 -2.06 15.65
N GLY A 181 -14.76 -2.73 14.55
CA GLY A 181 -15.78 -3.32 13.71
C GLY A 181 -15.21 -4.04 12.49
N GLU A 182 -16.10 -4.40 11.59
CA GLU A 182 -15.75 -5.08 10.36
C GLU A 182 -15.59 -4.08 9.21
N VAL A 183 -14.79 -4.46 8.23
CA VAL A 183 -14.60 -3.72 6.98
C VAL A 183 -14.79 -4.65 5.78
N PHE A 184 -15.42 -4.11 4.74
CA PHE A 184 -15.49 -4.72 3.43
C PHE A 184 -15.00 -3.70 2.39
N ALA A 185 -14.06 -4.12 1.54
CA ALA A 185 -13.53 -3.32 0.45
C ALA A 185 -13.64 -4.05 -0.89
N ALA A 186 -13.94 -3.30 -1.95
CA ALA A 186 -13.93 -3.79 -3.31
C ALA A 186 -13.46 -2.71 -4.28
N ARG A 187 -13.15 -3.11 -5.52
CA ARG A 187 -12.87 -2.15 -6.58
C ARG A 187 -14.13 -1.33 -6.89
N PRO A 188 -14.01 -0.05 -7.31
CA PRO A 188 -15.15 0.82 -7.56
C PRO A 188 -16.25 0.19 -8.42
N ALA A 189 -15.87 -0.47 -9.52
CA ALA A 189 -16.80 -1.12 -10.45
C ALA A 189 -17.61 -2.29 -9.84
N GLN A 190 -17.16 -2.86 -8.73
CA GLN A 190 -17.80 -4.01 -8.07
C GLN A 190 -18.39 -3.66 -6.70
N PHE A 191 -18.16 -2.45 -6.21
CA PHE A 191 -18.43 -2.10 -4.83
C PHE A 191 -19.92 -2.15 -4.49
N ASP A 192 -20.77 -1.49 -5.28
CA ASP A 192 -22.20 -1.37 -4.98
C ASP A 192 -22.85 -2.76 -4.85
N ALA A 193 -22.61 -3.66 -5.82
CA ALA A 193 -23.21 -5.00 -5.81
C ALA A 193 -22.67 -5.88 -4.67
N LYS A 194 -21.35 -5.88 -4.44
CA LYS A 194 -20.74 -6.78 -3.46
C LYS A 194 -20.92 -6.29 -2.01
N SER A 195 -20.82 -4.98 -1.78
CA SER A 195 -21.02 -4.40 -0.44
C SER A 195 -22.47 -4.58 0.01
N THR A 196 -23.46 -4.38 -0.87
CA THR A 196 -24.87 -4.64 -0.57
C THR A 196 -25.10 -6.08 -0.12
N ARG A 197 -24.54 -7.06 -0.84
CA ARG A 197 -24.65 -8.47 -0.47
C ARG A 197 -24.00 -8.75 0.89
N TRP A 198 -22.81 -8.18 1.12
CA TRP A 198 -22.07 -8.36 2.36
C TRP A 198 -22.81 -7.74 3.56
N LEU A 199 -23.35 -6.52 3.42
CA LEU A 199 -24.14 -5.85 4.46
C LEU A 199 -25.40 -6.63 4.83
N LYS A 200 -26.14 -7.15 3.84
CA LYS A 200 -27.33 -7.97 4.09
C LYS A 200 -27.04 -9.22 4.94
N LEU A 201 -25.90 -9.85 4.73
CA LEU A 201 -25.50 -11.01 5.55
C LEU A 201 -25.28 -10.62 7.02
N ARG A 202 -24.76 -9.42 7.28
CA ARG A 202 -24.55 -8.91 8.65
C ARG A 202 -25.79 -8.38 9.33
N GLU A 203 -26.81 -8.01 8.56
CA GLU A 203 -28.14 -7.71 9.11
C GLU A 203 -28.85 -8.96 9.60
N ILE A 204 -28.67 -10.10 8.92
CA ILE A 204 -29.30 -11.39 9.30
C ILE A 204 -28.64 -12.00 10.55
N GLU A 205 -27.35 -11.78 10.74
CA GLU A 205 -26.58 -12.32 11.87
C GLU A 205 -26.77 -11.53 13.19
N ARG A 206 -27.57 -10.46 13.17
CA ARG A 206 -27.88 -9.61 14.34
C ARG A 206 -29.26 -9.90 14.89
#